data_AF-A0A4R6Q1F9-F1
#
_entry.id   AF-A0A4R6Q1F9-F1
#
_cell.length_a   1.000
_cell.length_b   1.000
_cell.length_c   1.000
_cell.angle_alpha   90.00
_cell.angle_beta   90.00
_cell.angle_gamma   90.00
#
_symmetry.space_group_name_H-M   'P 1'
#
loop_
_entity.id
_entity.type
_entity.pdbx_description
1 polymer ?
#
loop_
_entity_poly.entity_id
_entity_poly.type
_entity_poly.pdbx_seq_one_letter_code
_entity_poly.pdbx_strand_id
1 'polypeptide(L)'
;MRDIFRWYLDGASVLGIIKKLSDAGIPSPTGKETWSKRSVEKILENEKYTGTVTLLDSATQQYEFQMKECHPPIITESEFRAVQEEKKKRSNIITDDDGTHRSSKKYSSKKK
;
A
#
# COMPACT_ATOMS: atom_id res chain seq x y z
N MET A 1 1.36 11.55 4.63
CA MET A 1 0.96 10.14 4.51
C MET A 1 -0.38 9.98 3.80
N ARG A 2 -1.45 10.68 4.23
CA ARG A 2 -2.77 10.66 3.56
C ARG A 2 -2.69 10.88 2.04
N ASP A 3 -1.87 11.83 1.60
CA ASP A 3 -1.69 12.13 0.17
C ASP A 3 -1.09 10.98 -0.65
N ILE A 4 -0.25 10.14 -0.05
CA ILE A 4 0.35 8.98 -0.72
C ILE A 4 -0.75 8.01 -1.13
N PHE A 5 -1.66 7.69 -0.21
CA PHE A 5 -2.79 6.82 -0.46
C PHE A 5 -3.75 7.43 -1.48
N ARG A 6 -4.07 8.72 -1.32
CA ARG A 6 -4.93 9.45 -2.26
C ARG A 6 -4.37 9.45 -3.68
N TRP A 7 -3.09 9.76 -3.86
CA TRP A 7 -2.46 9.72 -5.18
C TRP A 7 -2.39 8.30 -5.76
N TYR A 8 -2.19 7.29 -4.91
CA TYR A 8 -2.18 5.90 -5.38
C TYR A 8 -3.56 5.48 -5.90
N LEU A 9 -4.63 5.82 -5.17
CA LEU A 9 -6.03 5.58 -5.57
C LEU A 9 -6.44 6.39 -6.81
N ASP A 10 -5.90 7.61 -6.96
CA ASP A 10 -6.06 8.43 -8.16
C ASP A 10 -5.39 7.80 -9.41
N GLY A 11 -4.61 6.73 -9.21
CA GLY A 11 -3.95 5.98 -10.27
C GLY A 11 -2.49 6.39 -10.48
N ALA A 12 -1.92 7.25 -9.62
CA ALA A 12 -0.50 7.53 -9.67
C ALA A 12 0.31 6.25 -9.42
N SER A 13 1.37 6.07 -10.21
CA SER A 13 2.33 4.99 -9.97
C SER A 13 3.20 5.32 -8.76
N VAL A 14 3.79 4.30 -8.12
CA VAL A 14 4.74 4.48 -7.00
C VAL A 14 5.84 5.48 -7.35
N LEU A 15 6.35 5.43 -8.58
CA LEU A 15 7.31 6.41 -9.11
C LEU A 15 6.75 7.83 -9.21
N GLY A 16 5.49 7.98 -9.63
CA GLY A 16 4.83 9.28 -9.70
C GLY A 16 4.61 9.88 -8.31
N ILE A 17 4.29 9.03 -7.34
CA ILE A 17 4.19 9.43 -5.93
C ILE A 17 5.55 9.88 -5.40
N ILE A 18 6.63 9.13 -5.65
CA ILE A 18 7.99 9.53 -5.24
C ILE A 18 8.35 10.89 -5.84
N LYS A 19 8.04 11.11 -7.13
CA LYS A 19 8.29 12.38 -7.79
C LYS A 19 7.49 13.51 -7.14
N LYS A 20 6.20 13.30 -6.85
CA LYS A 20 5.37 14.30 -6.14
C LYS A 20 5.86 14.58 -4.72
N LEU A 21 6.33 13.56 -4.00
CA LEU A 21 6.90 13.72 -2.65
C LEU A 21 8.21 14.51 -2.69
N SER A 22 9.05 14.24 -3.69
CA SER A 22 10.30 14.97 -3.91
C SER A 22 10.04 16.43 -4.30
N ASP A 23 9.05 16.67 -5.17
CA ASP A 23 8.63 18.01 -5.61
C ASP A 23 8.01 18.83 -4.47
N ALA A 24 7.23 18.18 -3.62
CA ALA A 24 6.69 18.76 -2.39
C ALA A 24 7.73 18.96 -1.28
N GLY A 25 8.99 18.56 -1.49
CA GLY A 25 10.06 18.69 -0.49
C GLY A 25 9.83 17.87 0.78
N ILE A 26 9.04 16.79 0.70
CA ILE A 26 8.71 15.95 1.87
C ILE A 26 9.83 14.94 2.09
N PRO A 27 10.61 15.02 3.18
CA PRO A 27 11.64 14.05 3.47
C PRO A 27 11.01 12.68 3.81
N SER A 28 11.74 11.62 3.50
CA SER A 28 11.36 10.26 3.90
C SER A 28 11.30 10.14 5.43
N PRO A 29 10.56 9.17 5.98
CA PRO A 29 10.53 8.92 7.42
C PRO A 29 11.90 8.60 8.04
N THR A 30 12.92 8.30 7.21
CA THR A 30 14.32 8.07 7.62
C THR A 30 15.20 9.32 7.43
N GLY A 31 14.62 10.48 7.08
CA GLY A 31 15.34 11.75 6.89
C GLY A 31 16.04 11.92 5.54
N LYS A 32 15.88 10.96 4.60
CA LYS A 32 16.43 11.10 3.24
C LYS A 32 15.54 12.01 2.38
N GLU A 33 16.15 12.86 1.55
CA GLU A 33 15.46 13.70 0.55
C GLU A 33 14.65 12.87 -0.45
N THR A 34 15.19 11.73 -0.88
CA THR A 34 14.54 10.89 -1.89
C THR A 34 13.84 9.69 -1.26
N TRP A 35 12.59 9.48 -1.66
CA TRP A 35 11.81 8.32 -1.25
C TRP A 35 12.18 7.12 -2.11
N SER A 36 12.62 6.03 -1.48
CA SER A 36 12.80 4.75 -2.17
C SER A 36 11.45 4.12 -2.52
N LYS A 37 11.36 3.39 -3.65
CA LYS A 37 10.18 2.59 -4.02
C LYS A 37 9.70 1.70 -2.88
N ARG A 38 10.63 0.97 -2.28
CA ARG A 38 10.38 0.10 -1.12
C ARG A 38 9.73 0.85 0.05
N SER A 39 10.11 2.11 0.29
CA SER A 39 9.53 2.90 1.38
C SER A 39 8.07 3.22 1.12
N VAL A 40 7.74 3.67 -0.10
CA VAL A 40 6.34 3.93 -0.48
C VAL A 40 5.52 2.65 -0.48
N GLU A 41 6.06 1.54 -0.99
CA GLU A 41 5.40 0.23 -0.96
C GLU A 41 5.12 -0.24 0.47
N LYS A 42 6.09 -0.10 1.38
CA LYS A 42 5.90 -0.38 2.81
C LYS A 42 4.84 0.50 3.44
N ILE A 43 4.67 1.74 2.99
CA ILE A 43 3.58 2.59 3.50
C ILE A 43 2.23 2.08 3.00
N LEU A 44 2.11 1.75 1.72
CA LEU A 44 0.88 1.22 1.13
C LEU A 44 0.49 -0.15 1.67
N GLU A 45 1.44 -0.94 2.17
CA GLU A 45 1.22 -2.27 2.76
C GLU A 45 0.90 -2.23 4.26
N ASN A 46 1.18 -1.13 4.95
CA ASN A 46 1.09 -1.11 6.41
C ASN A 46 -0.34 -0.77 6.88
N GLU A 47 -1.04 -1.78 7.39
CA GLU A 47 -2.39 -1.66 7.97
C GLU A 47 -2.45 -0.77 9.22
N LYS A 48 -1.33 -0.44 9.85
CA LYS A 48 -1.32 0.47 11.01
C LYS A 48 -1.94 1.82 10.68
N TYR A 49 -1.91 2.26 9.43
CA TYR A 49 -2.45 3.57 9.04
C TYR A 49 -3.98 3.60 9.02
N THR A 50 -4.61 2.44 9.05
CA THR A 50 -6.05 2.22 9.08
C THR A 50 -6.64 2.34 10.50
N GLY A 51 -5.78 2.50 11.53
CA GLY A 51 -6.21 2.53 12.94
C GLY A 51 -6.71 1.19 13.48
N THR A 52 -6.60 0.13 12.68
CA THR A 52 -6.95 -1.25 13.02
C THR A 52 -5.66 -2.05 13.06
N VAL A 53 -5.24 -2.47 14.26
CA VAL A 53 -4.08 -3.34 14.43
C VAL A 53 -4.62 -4.76 14.54
N THR A 54 -4.62 -5.50 13.44
CA THR A 54 -4.90 -6.94 13.48
C THR A 54 -3.62 -7.64 13.93
N LEU A 55 -3.48 -7.87 15.23
CA LEU A 55 -2.41 -8.72 15.75
C LEU A 55 -2.78 -10.17 15.44
N LEU A 56 -2.20 -10.71 14.38
CA LEU A 56 -2.27 -12.15 14.12
C LEU A 56 -1.22 -12.83 15.01
N ASP A 57 -1.67 -13.43 16.12
CA ASP A 57 -0.82 -14.25 16.97
C ASP A 57 -0.45 -15.55 16.23
N SER A 58 0.84 -15.71 15.93
CA SER A 58 1.38 -16.83 15.15
C SER A 58 1.30 -18.19 15.84
N ALA A 59 0.87 -18.26 17.10
CA ALA A 59 0.82 -19.51 17.85
C ALA A 59 -0.56 -20.20 17.81
N THR A 60 -1.66 -19.48 17.56
CA THR A 60 -3.01 -20.07 17.75
C THR A 60 -4.02 -19.85 16.63
N GLN A 61 -3.75 -19.03 15.59
CA GLN A 61 -4.64 -18.83 14.42
C GLN A 61 -6.12 -18.51 14.73
N GLN A 62 -6.51 -18.21 15.98
CA GLN A 62 -7.93 -18.21 16.38
C GLN A 62 -8.38 -17.05 17.28
N TYR A 63 -7.55 -16.06 17.59
CA TYR A 63 -7.99 -14.89 18.36
C TYR A 63 -7.65 -13.60 17.64
N GLU A 64 -8.67 -13.04 16.98
CA GLU A 64 -8.63 -11.76 16.30
C GLU A 64 -8.85 -10.64 17.32
N PHE A 65 -7.78 -10.17 17.97
CA PHE A 65 -7.88 -9.03 18.88
C PHE A 65 -7.94 -7.73 18.05
N GLN A 66 -9.16 -7.32 17.66
CA GLN A 66 -9.38 -6.04 17.01
C GLN A 66 -9.26 -4.90 18.04
N MET A 67 -8.05 -4.38 18.26
CA MET A 67 -7.90 -3.09 18.94
C MET A 67 -8.31 -1.98 17.95
N LYS A 68 -9.57 -1.55 18.08
CA LYS A 68 -10.09 -0.37 17.40
C LYS A 68 -9.73 0.88 18.20
N GLU A 69 -9.16 1.88 17.53
CA GLU A 69 -9.03 3.26 18.01
C GLU A 69 -7.90 3.59 19.01
N CYS A 70 -6.67 3.13 18.78
CA CYS A 70 -5.50 3.69 19.50
C CYS A 70 -4.98 5.01 18.92
N HIS A 71 -5.31 5.37 17.68
CA HIS A 71 -4.99 6.66 17.07
C HIS A 71 -6.00 7.04 15.98
N PRO A 72 -6.16 8.34 15.66
CA PRO A 72 -7.02 8.75 14.56
C PRO A 72 -6.57 8.05 13.26
N PRO A 73 -7.47 7.33 12.57
CA PRO A 73 -7.12 6.63 11.35
C PRO A 73 -6.66 7.63 10.29
N ILE A 74 -5.51 7.36 9.70
CA ILE A 74 -4.96 8.19 8.62
C ILE A 74 -5.73 7.90 7.33
N ILE A 75 -6.14 6.64 7.13
CA ILE A 75 -6.99 6.15 6.04
C ILE A 75 -8.08 5.22 6.60
N THR A 76 -9.18 5.06 5.88
CA THR A 76 -10.24 4.09 6.20
C THR A 76 -9.89 2.67 5.71
N GLU A 77 -10.50 1.64 6.31
CA GLU A 77 -10.32 0.24 5.88
C GLU A 77 -10.70 0.03 4.41
N SER A 78 -11.76 0.69 3.98
CA SER A 78 -12.21 0.66 2.59
C SER A 78 -11.16 1.24 1.63
N GLU A 79 -10.48 2.32 2.00
CA GLU A 79 -9.38 2.90 1.21
C GLU A 79 -8.17 1.95 1.17
N PHE A 80 -7.82 1.34 2.30
CA PHE A 80 -6.72 0.38 2.35
C PHE A 80 -6.99 -0.84 1.46
N ARG A 81 -8.21 -1.39 1.54
CA ARG A 81 -8.63 -2.50 0.69
C ARG A 81 -8.57 -2.14 -0.79
N ALA A 82 -9.05 -0.95 -1.17
CA ALA A 82 -8.97 -0.48 -2.56
C ALA A 82 -7.51 -0.36 -3.04
N VAL A 83 -6.58 0.07 -2.18
CA VAL A 83 -5.14 0.11 -2.47
C VAL A 83 -4.56 -1.29 -2.67
N GLN A 84 -4.93 -2.26 -1.81
CA GLN A 84 -4.49 -3.65 -1.98
C GLN A 84 -5.03 -4.27 -3.28
N GLU A 85 -6.28 -4.01 -3.62
CA GLU A 85 -6.87 -4.47 -4.88
C GLU A 85 -6.18 -3.83 -6.09
N GLU A 86 -5.89 -2.54 -6.07
CA GLU A 86 -5.14 -1.86 -7.13
C GLU A 86 -3.69 -2.39 -7.21
N LYS A 87 -3.05 -2.68 -6.06
CA LYS A 87 -1.72 -3.31 -6.01
C LYS A 87 -1.76 -4.70 -6.62
N LYS A 88 -2.79 -5.51 -6.33
CA LYS A 88 -2.98 -6.84 -6.93
C LYS A 88 -3.26 -6.76 -8.43
N LYS A 89 -4.07 -5.80 -8.89
CA LYS A 89 -4.32 -5.53 -10.31
C LYS A 89 -3.05 -5.10 -11.06
N ARG A 90 -2.20 -4.31 -10.40
CA ARG A 90 -0.89 -3.88 -10.92
C ARG A 90 0.16 -4.98 -10.86
N SER A 91 0.04 -5.85 -9.88
CA SER A 91 0.91 -7.00 -9.71
C SER A 91 0.65 -7.96 -10.85
N ASN A 92 1.59 -8.03 -11.78
CA ASN A 92 1.53 -8.97 -12.89
C ASN A 92 1.86 -10.40 -12.42
N ILE A 93 1.50 -10.79 -11.19
CA ILE A 93 1.89 -12.04 -10.53
C ILE A 93 0.61 -12.76 -10.16
N ILE A 94 0.41 -13.94 -10.75
CA ILE A 94 -0.70 -14.85 -10.48
C ILE A 94 -0.10 -16.07 -9.79
N THR A 95 -0.69 -16.45 -8.67
CA THR A 95 -0.37 -17.71 -7.99
C THR A 95 -1.52 -18.66 -8.27
N ASP A 96 -1.23 -19.72 -9.02
CA ASP A 96 -2.15 -20.83 -9.33
C ASP A 96 -1.58 -22.12 -8.73
N ASP A 97 -2.28 -23.25 -8.87
CA ASP A 97 -1.86 -24.55 -8.34
C ASP A 97 -0.48 -24.99 -8.90
N ASP A 98 -0.16 -24.54 -10.11
CA ASP A 98 1.11 -24.80 -10.82
C ASP A 98 2.28 -23.89 -10.38
N GLY A 99 2.03 -22.96 -9.44
CA GLY A 99 3.04 -22.05 -8.89
C GLY A 99 2.82 -20.58 -9.25
N THR A 100 3.82 -19.75 -8.95
CA THR A 100 3.74 -18.30 -9.14
C THR A 100 4.25 -17.91 -10.53
N HIS A 101 3.36 -17.50 -11.43
CA HIS A 101 3.71 -17.07 -12.78
C HIS A 101 3.33 -15.61 -13.04
N ARG A 102 3.95 -15.00 -14.06
CA ARG A 102 3.62 -13.64 -14.46
C ARG A 102 2.45 -13.63 -15.44
N SER A 103 1.44 -12.79 -15.21
CA SER A 103 0.32 -12.68 -16.16
C SER A 103 0.80 -12.17 -17.53
N SER A 104 0.08 -12.55 -18.58
CA SER A 104 0.31 -12.07 -19.94
C SER A 104 -0.16 -10.62 -20.15
N LYS A 105 -1.06 -10.11 -19.28
CA LYS A 105 -1.59 -8.74 -19.33
C LYS A 105 -0.70 -7.78 -18.54
N LYS A 106 0.03 -6.94 -19.26
CA LYS A 106 0.84 -5.88 -18.66
C LYS A 106 -0.07 -4.74 -18.18
N TYR A 107 0.11 -4.34 -16.93
CA TYR A 107 -0.53 -3.14 -16.40
C TYR A 107 -0.07 -1.90 -17.19
N SER A 108 -1.03 -1.11 -17.68
CA SER A 108 -0.79 0.18 -18.33
C SER A 108 -1.48 1.28 -17.53
N SER A 109 -0.70 2.25 -17.06
CA SER A 109 -1.21 3.43 -16.36
C SER A 109 -1.81 4.49 -17.29
N LYS A 110 -1.76 4.30 -18.61
CA LYS A 110 -2.45 5.17 -19.59
C LYS A 110 -3.91 4.74 -19.69
N LYS A 111 -4.82 5.59 -19.18
CA LYS A 111 -6.24 5.54 -19.54
C LYS A 111 -6.35 5.80 -21.05
N LYS A 112 -7.06 4.92 -21.76
CA LYS A 112 -7.37 5.07 -23.19
C LYS A 112 -8.58 5.97 -23.34
#